data_AF-A0A9E4QLR2-F1
#
_entry.id   AF-A0A9E4QLR2-F1
#
_cell.length_a   1.000
_cell.length_b   1.000
_cell.length_c   1.000
_cell.angle_alpha   90.00
_cell.angle_beta   90.00
_cell.angle_gamma   90.00
#
_symmetry.space_group_name_H-M   'P 1'
#
loop_
_entity.id
_entity.type
_entity.pdbx_description
1 polymer ?
#
loop_
_entity_poly.entity_id
_entity_poly.type
_entity_poly.pdbx_seq_one_letter_code
_entity_poly.pdbx_strand_id
1 'polypeptide(L)'
;MARNVVSPPLGQGTRNSWKRMLPERAIAVGLFLSTFLSILITVGIVAVLLFEAITFFGDVSFFEFITGTRWTPLFSSKQFGVLALVAGTTLTAVLAMVVALPLGLLSAIYLSEYSPDVVRRVVKPILEILAGIPTVVYGYFALLFVTPILRGISEDIAVFNALSASIVMGVMI
;
A
#
# COMPACT_ATOMS: atom_id res chain seq x y z
N MET A 1 -5.27 63.56 -50.00
CA MET A 1 -6.39 62.59 -50.04
C MET A 1 -6.21 61.66 -48.84
N ALA A 2 -6.86 61.97 -47.72
CA ALA A 2 -6.66 61.32 -46.43
C ALA A 2 -7.37 59.96 -46.37
N ARG A 3 -6.64 58.89 -46.02
CA ARG A 3 -7.24 57.60 -45.65
C ARG A 3 -7.47 57.59 -44.14
N ASN A 4 -8.73 57.70 -43.75
CA ASN A 4 -9.20 57.49 -42.38
C ASN A 4 -8.90 56.04 -41.96
N VAL A 5 -7.88 55.85 -41.13
CA VAL A 5 -7.68 54.60 -40.39
C VAL A 5 -8.65 54.67 -39.21
N VAL A 6 -9.84 54.10 -39.40
CA VAL A 6 -10.79 53.85 -38.32
C VAL A 6 -10.21 52.72 -37.47
N SER A 7 -9.61 53.06 -36.33
CA SER A 7 -9.27 52.08 -35.31
C SER A 7 -10.55 51.38 -34.84
N PRO A 8 -10.61 50.04 -34.78
CA PRO A 8 -11.80 49.34 -34.31
C PRO A 8 -12.09 49.70 -32.85
N PRO A 9 -13.38 49.73 -32.44
CA PRO A 9 -13.75 50.07 -31.08
C PRO A 9 -13.17 49.05 -30.10
N LEU A 10 -12.34 49.53 -29.15
CA LEU A 10 -11.93 48.79 -27.96
C LEU A 10 -13.16 48.62 -27.06
N GLY A 11 -13.98 47.62 -27.35
CA GLY A 11 -15.17 47.39 -26.57
C GLY A 11 -15.98 46.21 -27.08
N GLN A 12 -15.65 45.01 -26.59
CA GLN A 12 -16.59 43.92 -26.36
C GLN A 12 -15.95 42.73 -25.61
N GLY A 13 -15.35 42.99 -24.43
CA GLY A 13 -14.84 41.95 -23.52
C GLY A 13 -15.51 41.91 -22.15
N THR A 14 -16.54 42.74 -21.91
CA THR A 14 -17.11 42.98 -20.56
C THR A 14 -18.54 42.45 -20.45
N ARG A 15 -18.75 41.15 -20.72
CA ARG A 15 -20.05 40.52 -20.48
C ARG A 15 -19.87 39.20 -19.73
N ASN A 16 -19.72 39.32 -18.40
CA ASN A 16 -19.75 38.28 -17.35
C ASN A 16 -18.42 37.75 -16.77
N SER A 17 -17.41 38.59 -16.51
CA SER A 17 -16.24 38.21 -15.69
C SER A 17 -16.61 37.75 -14.27
N TRP A 18 -17.60 38.42 -13.66
CA TRP A 18 -18.08 38.12 -12.29
C TRP A 18 -18.66 36.70 -12.12
N LYS A 19 -19.33 36.16 -13.15
CA LYS A 19 -19.89 34.79 -13.10
C LYS A 19 -18.84 33.70 -13.24
N ARG A 20 -17.65 34.01 -13.76
CA ARG A 20 -16.49 33.09 -13.83
C ARG A 20 -15.62 33.13 -12.56
N MET A 21 -15.51 34.30 -11.91
CA MET A 21 -14.71 34.46 -10.68
C MET A 21 -15.30 33.79 -9.43
N LEU A 22 -16.63 33.60 -9.36
CA LEU A 22 -17.30 32.93 -8.23
C LEU A 22 -16.94 31.43 -8.12
N PRO A 23 -17.05 30.62 -9.21
CA PRO A 23 -16.61 29.23 -9.16
C PRO A 23 -15.09 29.10 -8.98
N GLU A 24 -14.28 30.00 -9.55
CA GLU A 24 -12.82 30.00 -9.33
C GLU A 24 -12.46 30.21 -7.86
N ARG A 25 -13.12 31.16 -7.17
CA ARG A 25 -12.92 31.36 -5.73
C ARG A 25 -13.43 30.18 -4.90
N ALA A 26 -14.55 29.59 -5.27
CA ALA A 26 -15.07 28.41 -4.57
C ALA A 26 -14.12 27.21 -4.70
N ILE A 27 -13.54 27.00 -5.89
CA ILE A 27 -12.51 25.98 -6.12
C ILE A 27 -11.25 26.31 -5.31
N ALA A 28 -10.77 27.56 -5.34
CA ALA A 28 -9.59 27.98 -4.58
C ALA A 28 -9.77 27.78 -3.07
N VAL A 29 -10.94 28.15 -2.52
CA VAL A 29 -11.28 27.93 -1.11
C VAL A 29 -11.41 26.43 -0.81
N GLY A 30 -12.03 25.64 -1.69
CA GLY A 30 -12.13 24.19 -1.54
C GLY A 30 -10.76 23.51 -1.51
N LEU A 31 -9.85 23.89 -2.40
CA LEU A 31 -8.47 23.39 -2.43
C LEU A 31 -7.68 23.84 -1.20
N PHE A 32 -7.87 25.09 -0.76
CA PHE A 32 -7.23 25.59 0.46
C PHE A 32 -7.71 24.83 1.70
N LEU A 33 -9.02 24.65 1.86
CA LEU A 33 -9.61 23.90 2.98
C LEU A 33 -9.20 22.43 2.95
N SER A 34 -9.17 21.81 1.77
CA SER A 34 -8.71 20.43 1.60
C SER A 34 -7.25 20.27 2.04
N THR A 35 -6.37 21.17 1.60
CA THR A 35 -4.95 21.15 1.99
C THR A 35 -4.78 21.43 3.49
N PHE A 36 -5.49 22.42 4.02
CA PHE A 36 -5.46 22.75 5.44
C PHE A 36 -5.93 21.58 6.31
N LEU A 37 -7.03 20.93 5.93
CA LEU A 37 -7.56 19.75 6.62
C LEU A 37 -6.60 18.56 6.54
N SER A 38 -5.96 18.34 5.38
CA SER A 38 -4.95 17.29 5.22
C SER A 38 -3.74 17.50 6.14
N ILE A 39 -3.23 18.74 6.22
CA ILE A 39 -2.14 19.10 7.14
C ILE A 39 -2.59 18.89 8.58
N LEU A 40 -3.79 19.36 8.94
CA LEU A 40 -4.34 19.23 10.29
C LEU A 40 -4.47 17.77 10.73
N ILE A 41 -5.01 16.90 9.85
CA ILE A 41 -5.12 15.46 10.10
C ILE A 41 -3.73 14.85 10.26
N THR A 42 -2.78 15.21 9.41
CA THR A 42 -1.40 14.69 9.48
C THR A 42 -0.74 15.06 10.81
N VAL A 43 -0.85 16.31 11.23
CA VAL A 43 -0.37 16.78 12.53
C VAL A 43 -1.08 16.04 13.67
N GLY A 44 -2.39 15.83 13.57
CA GLY A 44 -3.17 15.06 14.52
C GLY A 44 -2.68 13.60 14.65
N ILE A 45 -2.45 12.92 13.53
CA ILE A 45 -1.90 11.55 13.50
C ILE A 45 -0.54 11.52 14.18
N VAL A 46 0.36 12.44 13.84
CA VAL A 46 1.70 12.51 14.46
C VAL A 46 1.59 12.77 15.96
N ALA A 47 0.73 13.68 16.39
CA ALA A 47 0.55 13.99 17.81
C ALA A 47 0.02 12.78 18.61
N VAL A 48 -0.98 12.07 18.06
CA VAL A 48 -1.52 10.84 18.67
C VAL A 48 -0.44 9.76 18.76
N LEU A 49 0.28 9.50 17.66
CA LEU A 49 1.34 8.49 17.64
C LEU A 49 2.48 8.83 18.61
N LEU A 50 2.86 10.10 18.73
CA LEU A 50 3.88 10.55 19.69
C LEU A 50 3.41 10.35 21.13
N PHE A 51 2.17 10.72 21.45
CA PHE A 51 1.62 10.54 22.79
C PHE A 51 1.55 9.05 23.19
N GLU A 52 1.05 8.20 22.28
CA GLU A 52 0.99 6.75 22.49
C GLU A 52 2.40 6.15 22.63
N ALA A 53 3.36 6.59 21.82
CA ALA A 53 4.74 6.12 21.89
C ALA A 53 5.41 6.52 23.22
N ILE A 54 5.26 7.77 23.67
CA ILE A 54 5.81 8.23 24.94
C ILE A 54 5.20 7.45 26.11
N THR A 55 3.88 7.22 26.08
CA THR A 55 3.18 6.43 27.10
C THR A 55 3.69 4.99 27.11
N PHE A 56 3.83 4.37 25.94
CA PHE A 56 4.38 3.03 25.78
C PHE A 56 5.81 2.88 26.34
N PHE A 57 6.69 3.83 26.04
CA PHE A 57 8.07 3.81 26.56
C PHE A 57 8.18 4.21 28.04
N GLY A 58 7.09 4.68 28.65
CA GLY A 58 6.99 4.80 30.11
C GLY A 58 6.91 3.42 30.80
N ASP A 59 6.25 2.46 30.16
CA ASP A 59 6.07 1.09 30.67
C ASP A 59 7.14 0.11 30.15
N VAL A 60 7.68 0.35 28.95
CA VAL A 60 8.63 -0.54 28.28
C VAL A 60 9.96 0.18 28.04
N SER A 61 11.06 -0.41 28.49
CA SER A 61 12.39 0.15 28.24
C SER A 61 12.69 0.22 26.74
N PHE A 62 13.18 1.36 26.27
CA PHE A 62 13.60 1.54 24.86
C PHE A 62 14.65 0.50 24.44
N PHE A 63 15.60 0.19 25.32
CA PHE A 63 16.62 -0.82 25.03
C PHE A 63 15.99 -2.22 24.90
N GLU A 64 15.10 -2.60 25.81
CA GLU A 64 14.40 -3.88 25.73
C GLU A 64 13.51 -4.00 24.49
N PHE A 65 12.89 -2.90 24.07
CA PHE A 65 12.13 -2.83 22.82
C PHE A 65 13.04 -3.08 21.60
N ILE A 66 14.19 -2.41 21.51
CA ILE A 66 15.09 -2.52 20.35
C ILE A 66 15.89 -3.82 20.34
N THR A 67 16.35 -4.33 21.48
CA THR A 67 17.19 -5.54 21.55
C THR A 67 16.38 -6.82 21.85
N GLY A 68 15.10 -6.68 22.21
CA GLY A 68 14.25 -7.81 22.53
C GLY A 68 13.98 -8.70 21.31
N THR A 69 14.06 -10.01 21.52
CA THR A 69 13.90 -11.03 20.46
C THR A 69 12.56 -11.77 20.52
N ARG A 70 11.66 -11.35 21.41
CA ARG A 70 10.35 -11.99 21.63
C ARG A 70 9.23 -10.98 21.49
N TRP A 71 8.16 -11.40 20.82
CA TRP A 71 6.92 -10.65 20.67
C TRP A 71 5.76 -11.44 21.28
N THR A 72 5.44 -11.14 22.54
CA THR A 72 4.38 -11.83 23.31
C THR A 72 3.46 -10.84 24.03
N PRO A 73 2.88 -9.85 23.33
CA PRO A 73 2.05 -8.82 23.97
C PRO A 73 0.77 -9.36 24.63
N LEU A 74 0.32 -10.54 24.20
CA LEU A 74 -0.90 -11.20 24.67
C LEU A 74 -0.67 -12.16 25.85
N PHE A 75 0.59 -12.41 26.23
CA PHE A 75 0.92 -13.37 27.29
C PHE A 75 0.95 -12.67 28.66
N SER A 76 0.93 -13.47 29.72
CA SER A 76 1.05 -12.97 31.10
C SER A 76 2.36 -12.21 31.32
N SER A 77 3.46 -12.67 30.71
CA SER A 77 4.70 -11.91 30.55
C SER A 77 4.72 -11.20 29.19
N LYS A 78 4.37 -9.92 29.20
CA LYS A 78 4.35 -9.09 27.99
C LYS A 78 5.77 -8.74 27.57
N GLN A 79 6.11 -9.06 26.32
CA GLN A 79 7.39 -8.70 25.70
C GLN A 79 7.14 -8.04 24.35
N PHE A 80 7.79 -6.91 24.11
CA PHE A 80 7.57 -6.07 22.94
C PHE A 80 8.84 -5.91 22.10
N GLY A 81 9.65 -6.97 21.99
CA GLY A 81 10.89 -6.93 21.22
C GLY A 81 10.63 -6.74 19.72
N VAL A 82 11.10 -5.62 19.17
CA VAL A 82 10.88 -5.25 17.76
C VAL A 82 11.63 -6.16 16.79
N LEU A 83 12.77 -6.75 17.21
CA LEU A 83 13.58 -7.59 16.34
C LEU A 83 12.82 -8.84 15.89
N ALA A 84 11.92 -9.36 16.72
CA ALA A 84 11.07 -10.48 16.32
C ALA A 84 10.17 -10.12 15.13
N LEU A 85 9.60 -8.91 15.13
CA LEU A 85 8.76 -8.41 14.04
C LEU A 85 9.59 -8.14 12.79
N VAL A 86 10.72 -7.43 12.93
CA VAL A 86 11.61 -7.13 11.81
C VAL A 86 12.12 -8.44 11.18
N ALA A 87 12.63 -9.37 11.97
CA ALA A 87 13.11 -10.66 11.49
C ALA A 87 11.99 -11.46 10.81
N GLY A 88 10.78 -11.46 11.38
CA GLY A 88 9.61 -12.10 10.78
C GLY A 88 9.27 -11.51 9.41
N THR A 89 9.17 -10.18 9.31
CA THR A 89 8.89 -9.48 8.05
C THR A 89 10.00 -9.65 7.02
N THR A 90 11.27 -9.55 7.43
CA THR A 90 12.40 -9.75 6.53
C THR A 90 12.43 -11.19 6.01
N LEU A 91 12.22 -12.18 6.88
CA LEU A 91 12.18 -13.59 6.51
C LEU A 91 11.05 -13.84 5.50
N THR A 92 9.83 -13.39 5.78
CA THR A 92 8.69 -13.59 4.86
C THR A 92 8.91 -12.87 3.53
N ALA A 93 9.44 -11.64 3.55
CA ALA A 93 9.73 -10.88 2.33
C ALA A 93 10.80 -11.55 1.46
N VAL A 94 11.90 -12.03 2.07
CA VAL A 94 12.96 -12.74 1.35
C VAL A 94 12.42 -14.02 0.73
N LEU A 95 11.71 -14.84 1.50
CA LEU A 95 11.12 -16.08 0.99
C LEU A 95 10.07 -15.81 -0.10
N ALA A 96 9.27 -14.75 0.04
CA ALA A 96 8.31 -14.36 -0.98
C ALA A 96 9.02 -13.95 -2.28
N MET A 97 10.13 -13.20 -2.21
CA MET A 97 10.93 -12.85 -3.39
C MET A 97 11.53 -14.07 -4.08
N VAL A 98 11.95 -15.09 -3.32
CA VAL A 98 12.44 -16.35 -3.90
C VAL A 98 11.37 -17.03 -4.77
N VAL A 99 10.09 -16.86 -4.46
CA VAL A 99 8.96 -17.39 -5.25
C VAL A 99 8.54 -16.41 -6.35
N ALA A 100 8.36 -15.14 -6.01
CA ALA A 100 7.85 -14.11 -6.90
C ALA A 100 8.81 -13.79 -8.05
N LEU A 101 10.11 -13.70 -7.78
CA LEU A 101 11.09 -13.35 -8.82
C LEU A 101 11.12 -14.35 -9.96
N PRO A 102 11.30 -15.67 -9.75
CA PRO A 102 11.30 -16.61 -10.86
C PRO A 102 9.92 -16.68 -11.53
N LEU A 103 8.82 -16.76 -10.78
CA LEU A 103 7.50 -16.91 -11.39
C LEU A 103 7.04 -15.65 -12.13
N GLY A 104 7.19 -14.48 -11.51
CA GLY A 104 6.81 -13.19 -12.09
C GLY A 104 7.68 -12.84 -13.29
N LEU A 105 9.01 -12.99 -13.17
CA LEU A 105 9.92 -12.67 -14.28
C LEU A 105 9.72 -13.62 -15.46
N LEU A 106 9.64 -14.94 -15.23
CA LEU A 106 9.42 -15.90 -16.33
C LEU A 106 8.05 -15.71 -16.97
N SER A 107 7.00 -15.45 -16.19
CA SER A 107 5.67 -15.15 -16.73
C SER A 107 5.67 -13.87 -17.55
N ALA A 108 6.35 -12.81 -17.09
CA ALA A 108 6.47 -11.56 -17.82
C ALA A 108 7.20 -11.75 -19.15
N ILE A 109 8.35 -12.42 -19.15
CA ILE A 109 9.14 -12.71 -20.36
C ILE A 109 8.33 -13.57 -21.35
N TYR A 110 7.69 -14.63 -20.86
CA TYR A 110 6.85 -15.49 -21.71
C TYR A 110 5.71 -14.70 -22.34
N LEU A 111 4.99 -13.90 -21.54
CA LEU A 111 3.86 -13.11 -22.03
C LEU A 111 4.27 -11.97 -22.94
N SER A 112 5.48 -11.40 -22.81
CA SER A 112 5.97 -10.31 -23.65
C SER A 112 6.54 -10.80 -24.98
N GLU A 113 7.40 -11.82 -24.95
CA GLU A 113 8.21 -12.24 -26.10
C GLU A 113 7.66 -13.48 -26.82
N TYR A 114 7.08 -14.43 -26.09
CA TYR A 114 6.82 -15.78 -26.62
C TYR A 114 5.33 -16.13 -26.76
N SER A 115 4.44 -15.43 -26.06
CA SER A 115 3.03 -15.78 -25.97
C SER A 115 2.27 -15.49 -27.27
N PRO A 116 1.56 -16.48 -27.84
CA PRO A 116 0.56 -16.25 -28.87
C PRO A 116 -0.54 -15.28 -28.41
N ASP A 117 -1.16 -14.55 -29.33
CA ASP A 117 -2.18 -13.53 -29.03
C ASP A 117 -3.36 -14.08 -28.21
N VAL A 118 -3.76 -15.33 -28.46
CA VAL A 118 -4.85 -15.99 -27.73
C VAL A 118 -4.50 -16.19 -26.26
N VAL A 119 -3.28 -16.64 -25.96
CA VAL A 119 -2.82 -16.88 -24.59
C VAL A 119 -2.74 -15.56 -23.83
N ARG A 120 -2.17 -14.52 -24.46
CA ARG A 120 -2.08 -13.17 -23.86
C ARG A 120 -3.47 -12.61 -23.52
N ARG A 121 -4.46 -12.81 -24.41
CA ARG A 121 -5.84 -12.33 -24.21
C ARG A 121 -6.55 -13.01 -23.02
N VAL A 122 -6.19 -14.24 -22.68
CA VAL A 122 -6.79 -14.98 -21.56
C VAL A 122 -6.02 -14.77 -20.26
N VAL A 123 -4.70 -14.91 -20.31
CA VAL A 123 -3.86 -14.87 -19.10
C VAL A 123 -3.79 -13.47 -18.52
N LYS A 124 -3.70 -12.42 -19.34
CA LYS A 124 -3.56 -11.05 -18.83
C LYS A 124 -4.76 -10.61 -17.96
N PRO A 125 -6.03 -10.78 -18.37
CA PRO A 125 -7.17 -10.50 -17.50
C PRO A 125 -7.19 -11.36 -16.22
N ILE A 126 -6.75 -12.62 -16.29
CA ILE A 126 -6.68 -13.48 -15.08
C ILE A 126 -5.68 -12.90 -14.09
N LEU A 127 -4.49 -12.49 -14.54
CA LEU A 127 -3.48 -11.85 -13.69
C LEU A 127 -4.00 -10.53 -13.09
N GLU A 128 -4.73 -9.73 -13.88
CA GLU A 128 -5.35 -8.49 -13.40
C GLU A 128 -6.41 -8.76 -12.31
N ILE A 129 -7.21 -9.82 -12.47
CA ILE A 129 -8.21 -10.23 -11.46
C ILE A 129 -7.51 -10.74 -10.20
N LEU A 130 -6.46 -11.56 -10.34
CA LEU A 130 -5.68 -12.04 -9.19
C LEU A 130 -5.08 -10.88 -8.40
N ALA A 131 -4.48 -9.90 -9.09
CA ALA A 131 -3.95 -8.70 -8.45
C ALA A 131 -5.03 -7.85 -7.72
N GLY A 132 -6.29 -7.96 -8.14
CA GLY A 132 -7.44 -7.29 -7.53
C GLY A 132 -8.02 -7.99 -6.29
N ILE A 133 -7.57 -9.20 -5.95
CA ILE A 133 -8.06 -9.93 -4.78
C ILE A 133 -7.64 -9.21 -3.49
N PRO A 134 -8.56 -8.98 -2.53
CA PRO A 134 -8.20 -8.35 -1.25
C PRO A 134 -7.12 -9.14 -0.51
N THR A 135 -6.11 -8.44 0.02
CA THR A 135 -4.98 -9.07 0.74
C THR A 135 -5.41 -9.94 1.92
N VAL A 136 -6.53 -9.63 2.57
CA VAL A 136 -7.10 -10.45 3.65
C VAL A 136 -7.50 -11.84 3.17
N VAL A 137 -8.00 -11.97 1.94
CA VAL A 137 -8.40 -13.27 1.36
C VAL A 137 -7.17 -14.15 1.18
N TYR A 138 -6.06 -13.58 0.71
CA TYR A 138 -4.78 -14.29 0.61
C TYR A 138 -4.26 -14.75 1.98
N GLY A 139 -4.40 -13.92 3.02
CA GLY A 139 -4.05 -14.30 4.39
C GLY A 139 -4.84 -15.50 4.90
N TYR A 140 -6.16 -15.50 4.71
CA TYR A 140 -7.01 -16.65 5.06
C TYR A 140 -6.72 -17.89 4.20
N PHE A 141 -6.45 -17.71 2.91
CA PHE A 141 -6.06 -18.81 2.03
C PHE A 141 -4.74 -19.47 2.48
N ALA A 142 -3.74 -18.67 2.85
CA ALA A 142 -2.50 -19.19 3.42
C ALA A 142 -2.76 -20.03 4.67
N LEU A 143 -3.58 -19.53 5.60
CA LEU A 143 -3.85 -20.22 6.87
C LEU A 143 -4.74 -21.46 6.72
N LEU A 144 -5.79 -21.40 5.91
CA LEU A 144 -6.82 -22.43 5.85
C LEU A 144 -6.57 -23.47 4.76
N PHE A 145 -5.79 -23.14 3.73
CA PHE A 145 -5.52 -24.05 2.61
C PHE A 145 -4.04 -24.45 2.54
N VAL A 146 -3.13 -23.49 2.50
CA VAL A 146 -1.69 -23.79 2.31
C VAL A 146 -1.06 -24.40 3.56
N THR A 147 -1.33 -23.86 4.75
CA THR A 147 -0.79 -24.38 6.01
C THR A 147 -1.15 -25.84 6.24
N PRO A 148 -2.41 -26.32 6.08
CA PRO A 148 -2.74 -27.74 6.21
C PRO A 148 -1.96 -28.64 5.24
N ILE A 149 -1.76 -28.21 3.99
CA ILE A 149 -0.97 -28.97 3.01
C ILE A 149 0.47 -29.11 3.49
N LEU A 150 1.09 -28.01 3.95
CA LEU A 150 2.44 -28.03 4.49
C LEU A 150 2.55 -28.91 5.74
N ARG A 151 1.57 -28.84 6.65
CA ARG A 151 1.52 -29.69 7.85
C ARG A 151 1.36 -31.18 7.54
N GLY A 152 0.78 -31.53 6.40
CA GLY A 152 0.76 -32.90 5.90
C GLY A 152 2.13 -33.42 5.45
N ILE A 153 3.09 -32.53 5.16
CA ILE A 153 4.48 -32.89 4.82
C ILE A 153 5.35 -32.98 6.08
N SER A 154 5.13 -32.08 7.04
CA SER A 154 5.83 -32.05 8.33
C SER A 154 4.89 -31.58 9.44
N GLU A 155 4.72 -32.41 10.47
CA GLU A 155 3.85 -32.10 11.61
C GLU A 155 4.38 -30.94 12.47
N ASP A 156 5.68 -30.65 12.37
CA ASP A 156 6.37 -29.58 13.13
C ASP A 156 6.01 -28.16 12.65
N ILE A 157 5.28 -28.03 11.53
CA ILE A 157 4.90 -26.73 11.01
C ILE A 157 3.79 -26.11 11.87
N ALA A 158 4.09 -24.96 12.46
CA ALA A 158 3.14 -24.18 13.24
C ALA A 158 1.96 -23.68 12.38
N VAL A 159 0.81 -23.48 13.01
CA VAL A 159 -0.39 -22.92 12.33
C VAL A 159 -0.07 -21.55 11.71
N PHE A 160 0.60 -20.69 12.48
CA PHE A 160 1.15 -19.42 12.01
C PHE A 160 2.62 -19.64 11.64
N ASN A 161 2.89 -19.86 10.36
CA ASN A 161 4.24 -20.10 9.85
C ASN A 161 4.59 -19.14 8.72
N ALA A 162 5.88 -18.77 8.65
CA ALA A 162 6.39 -17.85 7.64
C ALA A 162 6.34 -18.45 6.23
N LEU A 163 6.50 -19.77 6.09
CA LEU A 163 6.58 -20.46 4.81
C LEU A 163 5.28 -20.32 4.01
N SER A 164 4.15 -20.68 4.61
CA SER A 164 2.80 -20.53 4.03
C SER A 164 2.53 -19.10 3.61
N ALA A 165 2.80 -18.14 4.51
CA ALA A 165 2.63 -16.72 4.22
C ALA A 165 3.49 -16.27 3.03
N SER A 166 4.76 -16.69 2.98
CA SER A 166 5.68 -16.33 1.90
C SER A 166 5.32 -16.93 0.54
N ILE A 167 4.82 -18.17 0.49
CA ILE A 167 4.39 -18.82 -0.75
C ILE A 167 3.21 -18.05 -1.35
N VAL A 168 2.18 -17.79 -0.54
CA VAL A 168 0.99 -17.08 -1.01
C VAL A 168 1.33 -15.64 -1.39
N MET A 169 2.11 -14.95 -0.57
CA MET A 169 2.54 -13.59 -0.86
C MET A 169 3.43 -13.52 -2.12
N GLY A 170 4.26 -14.53 -2.36
CA GLY A 170 5.08 -14.62 -3.57
C GLY A 170 4.28 -14.88 -4.84
N VAL A 171 3.09 -15.47 -4.75
CA VAL A 171 2.15 -15.64 -5.89
C VAL A 171 1.31 -14.37 -6.12
N MET A 172 1.07 -13.60 -5.07
CA MET A 172 0.33 -12.34 -5.12
C MET A 172 1.15 -11.21 -5.78
N ILE A 173 2.48 -11.20 -5.58
CA ILE A 173 3.43 -10.22 -6.16
C ILE A 173 3.72 -10.57 -7.62
#